data_AF-A0A8X6KXX3-F1
#
_entry.id   AF-A0A8X6KXX3-F1
#
_cell.length_a   1.000
_cell.length_b   1.000
_cell.length_c   1.000
_cell.angle_alpha   90.00
_cell.angle_beta   90.00
_cell.angle_gamma   90.00
#
_symmetry.space_group_name_H-M   'P 1'
#
loop_
_entity.id
_entity.type
_entity.pdbx_description
1 polymer ?
#
loop_
_entity_poly.entity_id
_entity_poly.type
_entity_poly.pdbx_seq_one_letter_code
_entity_poly.pdbx_strand_id
1 'polypeptide(L)'
;MKRRAESLNVDDKLMTELFLQRLPSSVQTILAAVSDLTLDKAADIADRIFEVSPSPIETFSVSKEQSLESKLFREIEKLNQRIDRLSISRGRSPYRRNKNSRERSISNKRDFSICWFHRRFGKKCRDEKCIKPCTWQGNEASKE
;
A
#
# COMPACT_ATOMS: atom_id res chain seq x y z
N MET A 1 33.32 23.38 -25.71
CA MET A 1 32.53 23.90 -26.84
C MET A 1 33.41 24.30 -28.03
N LYS A 2 34.49 25.06 -27.83
CA LYS A 2 35.41 25.55 -28.87
C LYS A 2 35.92 24.48 -29.87
N ARG A 3 36.46 23.35 -29.38
CA ARG A 3 36.91 22.22 -30.22
C ARG A 3 35.85 21.65 -31.18
N ARG A 4 34.56 21.74 -30.85
CA ARG A 4 33.46 21.26 -31.72
C ARG A 4 33.01 22.34 -32.71
N ALA A 5 33.19 23.60 -32.37
CA ALA A 5 32.86 24.73 -33.23
C ALA A 5 33.89 24.91 -34.35
N GLU A 6 35.17 24.70 -34.05
CA GLU A 6 36.28 24.71 -35.01
C GLU A 6 36.08 23.68 -36.13
N SER A 7 35.56 22.49 -35.81
CA SER A 7 35.25 21.46 -36.81
C SER A 7 34.05 21.79 -37.72
N LEU A 8 33.20 22.73 -37.30
CA LEU A 8 31.95 23.09 -37.98
C LEU A 8 31.98 24.52 -38.56
N ASN A 9 33.12 25.23 -38.44
CA ASN A 9 33.29 26.62 -38.88
C ASN A 9 32.15 27.54 -38.41
N VAL A 10 31.80 27.44 -37.13
CA VAL A 10 30.70 28.21 -36.52
C VAL A 10 31.17 29.63 -36.22
N ASP A 11 30.35 30.63 -36.54
CA ASP A 11 30.63 32.04 -36.23
C ASP A 11 30.79 32.28 -34.71
N ASP A 12 31.79 33.06 -34.34
CA ASP A 12 32.14 33.34 -32.95
C ASP A 12 31.00 34.04 -32.20
N LYS A 13 30.22 34.88 -32.90
CA LYS A 13 29.03 35.54 -32.33
C LYS A 13 27.93 34.54 -31.96
N LEU A 14 27.74 33.51 -32.77
CA LEU A 14 26.76 32.46 -32.47
C LEU A 14 27.23 31.60 -31.29
N MET A 15 28.54 31.36 -31.20
CA MET A 15 29.13 30.64 -30.06
C MET A 15 28.99 31.39 -28.75
N THR A 16 29.19 32.71 -28.74
CA THR A 16 28.98 33.54 -27.54
C THR A 16 27.51 33.57 -27.16
N GLU A 17 26.59 33.69 -28.11
CA GLU A 17 25.16 33.68 -27.84
C GLU A 17 24.70 32.33 -27.23
N LEU A 18 25.10 31.20 -27.83
CA LEU A 18 24.79 29.87 -27.29
C LEU A 18 25.41 29.63 -25.91
N PHE A 19 26.60 30.18 -25.68
CA PHE A 19 27.26 30.11 -24.37
C PHE A 19 26.46 30.89 -23.32
N LEU A 20 26.07 32.13 -23.62
CA LEU A 20 25.25 32.96 -22.73
C LEU A 20 23.89 32.31 -22.44
N GLN A 21 23.21 31.78 -23.45
CA GLN A 21 21.91 31.09 -23.28
C GLN A 21 21.97 29.88 -22.32
N ARG A 22 23.15 29.26 -22.15
CA ARG A 22 23.34 28.12 -21.24
C ARG A 22 23.67 28.52 -19.81
N LEU A 23 23.96 29.78 -19.54
CA LEU A 23 24.29 30.27 -18.21
C LEU A 23 23.04 30.72 -17.44
N PRO A 24 23.02 30.62 -16.10
CA PRO A 24 21.97 31.19 -15.26
C PRO A 24 21.84 32.71 -15.47
N SER A 25 20.65 33.25 -15.25
CA SER A 25 20.34 34.68 -15.42
C SER A 25 21.25 35.58 -14.59
N SER A 26 21.62 35.15 -13.38
CA SER A 26 22.55 35.85 -12.50
C SER A 26 23.92 36.06 -13.15
N VAL A 27 24.46 35.01 -13.78
CA VAL A 27 25.74 35.06 -14.49
C VAL A 27 25.63 35.89 -15.76
N GLN A 28 24.54 35.73 -16.54
CA GLN A 28 24.30 36.52 -17.75
C GLN A 28 24.26 38.03 -17.46
N THR A 29 23.62 38.43 -16.36
CA THR A 29 23.51 39.84 -15.96
C THR A 29 24.88 40.45 -15.67
N ILE A 30 25.77 39.69 -15.03
CA ILE A 30 27.13 40.14 -14.75
C ILE A 30 27.95 40.23 -16.05
N LEU A 31 27.85 39.23 -16.92
CA LEU A 31 28.55 39.23 -18.21
C LEU A 31 28.08 40.37 -19.13
N ALA A 32 26.81 40.77 -19.06
CA ALA A 32 26.27 41.88 -19.84
C ALA A 32 26.89 43.25 -19.47
N ALA A 33 27.43 43.39 -18.25
CA ALA A 33 28.10 44.60 -17.80
C ALA A 33 29.57 44.68 -18.28
N VAL A 34 30.12 43.62 -18.87
CA VAL A 34 31.51 43.54 -19.31
C VAL A 34 31.63 43.99 -20.77
N SER A 35 32.46 45.00 -21.03
CA SER A 35 32.80 45.43 -22.40
C SER A 35 33.81 44.49 -23.06
N ASP A 36 33.81 44.43 -24.40
CA ASP A 36 34.71 43.60 -25.21
C ASP A 36 34.72 42.11 -24.83
N LEU A 37 33.51 41.54 -24.76
CA LEU A 37 33.27 40.16 -24.39
C LEU A 37 33.70 39.21 -25.53
N THR A 38 34.78 38.48 -25.30
CA THR A 38 35.17 37.33 -26.14
C THR A 38 34.70 36.04 -25.46
N LEU A 39 34.54 34.97 -26.24
CA LEU A 39 34.09 33.68 -25.71
C LEU A 39 34.98 33.16 -24.58
N ASP A 40 36.30 33.29 -24.73
CA ASP A 40 37.26 32.83 -23.72
C ASP A 40 37.15 33.66 -22.42
N LYS A 41 37.06 34.99 -22.53
CA LYS A 41 36.86 35.87 -21.36
C LYS A 41 35.51 35.60 -20.68
N ALA A 42 34.46 35.34 -21.44
CA ALA A 42 33.15 35.02 -20.89
C ALA A 42 33.19 33.71 -20.08
N ALA A 43 33.94 32.71 -20.56
CA ALA A 43 34.16 31.46 -19.83
C ALA A 43 34.94 31.69 -18.53
N ASP A 44 36.07 32.41 -18.60
CA ASP A 44 36.88 32.70 -17.41
C ASP A 44 36.10 33.45 -16.33
N ILE A 45 35.27 34.43 -16.73
CA ILE A 45 34.45 35.20 -15.78
C ILE A 45 33.34 34.33 -15.21
N ALA A 46 32.67 33.51 -16.03
CA ALA A 46 31.65 32.58 -15.55
C ALA A 46 32.22 31.59 -14.51
N ASP A 47 33.38 31.00 -14.78
CA ASP A 47 34.04 30.07 -13.87
C ASP A 47 34.35 30.73 -12.51
N ARG A 48 34.88 31.96 -12.52
CA ARG A 48 35.12 32.73 -11.28
C ARG A 48 33.85 33.07 -10.52
N ILE A 49 32.74 33.38 -11.22
CA ILE A 49 31.45 33.63 -10.58
C ILE A 49 30.98 32.35 -9.88
N PHE A 50 31.13 31.18 -10.50
CA PHE A 50 30.79 29.90 -9.88
C PHE A 50 31.67 29.55 -8.67
N GLU A 51 32.95 29.93 -8.68
CA GLU A 51 33.87 29.73 -7.54
C GLU A 51 33.52 30.61 -6.34
N VAL A 52 33.10 31.86 -6.58
CA VAL A 52 32.89 32.86 -5.51
C VAL A 52 31.45 32.90 -5.03
N SER A 53 30.48 32.47 -5.84
CA SER A 53 29.09 32.42 -5.42
C SER A 53 28.83 31.17 -4.57
N PRO A 54 28.42 31.29 -3.29
CA PRO A 54 27.83 30.18 -2.56
C PRO A 54 26.49 29.90 -3.22
N SER A 55 26.48 28.96 -4.17
CA SER A 55 25.33 28.56 -4.96
C SER A 55 24.08 28.34 -4.10
N PRO A 56 22.97 29.10 -4.26
CA PRO A 56 21.67 28.47 -4.27
C PRO A 56 21.70 27.62 -5.54
N ILE A 57 21.77 26.30 -5.36
CA ILE A 57 21.76 25.37 -6.47
C ILE A 57 20.39 25.53 -7.14
N GLU A 58 20.28 26.41 -8.14
CA GLU A 58 19.19 26.37 -9.11
C GLU A 58 19.47 25.19 -10.03
N THR A 59 19.33 24.00 -9.46
CA THR A 59 19.19 22.76 -10.17
C THR A 59 17.99 22.87 -11.09
N PHE A 60 18.24 23.24 -12.34
CA PHE A 60 17.31 23.05 -13.45
C PHE A 60 17.00 21.55 -13.73
N SER A 61 17.39 20.62 -12.83
CA SER A 61 17.02 19.20 -12.85
C SER A 61 16.28 18.68 -11.60
N VAL A 62 16.29 19.41 -10.47
CA VAL A 62 15.68 18.88 -9.22
C VAL A 62 14.17 18.82 -9.31
N SER A 63 13.50 19.66 -10.09
CA SER A 63 12.04 19.56 -10.25
C SER A 63 11.61 18.21 -10.84
N LYS A 64 12.43 17.61 -11.70
CA LYS A 64 12.16 16.28 -12.28
C LYS A 64 12.59 15.16 -11.33
N GLU A 65 13.72 15.30 -10.66
CA GLU A 65 14.24 14.32 -9.69
C GLU A 65 13.36 14.26 -8.43
N GLN A 66 12.93 15.39 -7.90
CA GLN A 66 12.01 15.50 -6.76
C GLN A 66 10.59 15.01 -7.14
N SER A 67 10.20 15.15 -8.42
CA SER A 67 8.98 14.52 -8.94
C SER A 67 9.10 13.00 -9.04
N LEU A 68 10.27 12.47 -9.40
CA LEU A 68 10.52 11.02 -9.42
C LEU A 68 10.61 10.45 -8.00
N GLU A 69 11.30 11.14 -7.11
CA GLU A 69 11.46 10.77 -5.70
C GLU A 69 10.10 10.73 -4.98
N SER A 70 9.27 11.76 -5.17
CA SER A 70 7.90 11.77 -4.63
C SER A 70 7.01 10.67 -5.24
N LYS A 71 7.17 10.34 -6.52
CA LYS A 71 6.48 9.18 -7.15
C LYS A 71 6.94 7.87 -6.55
N LEU A 72 8.24 7.69 -6.32
CA LEU A 72 8.82 6.50 -5.71
C LEU A 72 8.32 6.33 -4.26
N PHE A 73 8.33 7.40 -3.46
CA PHE A 73 7.78 7.36 -2.10
C PHE A 73 6.30 6.98 -2.07
N ARG A 74 5.49 7.54 -2.96
CA ARG A 74 4.06 7.17 -3.08
C ARG A 74 3.88 5.71 -3.48
N GLU A 75 4.75 5.17 -4.33
CA GLU A 75 4.65 3.77 -4.75
C GLU A 75 5.09 2.82 -3.65
N ILE A 76 6.14 3.16 -2.89
CA ILE A 76 6.56 2.43 -1.69
C ILE A 76 5.43 2.38 -0.66
N GLU A 77 4.75 3.51 -0.43
CA GLU A 77 3.62 3.55 0.52
C GLU A 77 2.45 2.67 0.09
N LYS A 78 2.09 2.67 -1.21
CA LYS A 78 1.07 1.76 -1.74
C LYS A 78 1.45 0.29 -1.58
N LEU A 79 2.73 -0.05 -1.83
CA LEU A 79 3.23 -1.41 -1.67
C LEU A 79 3.13 -1.86 -0.20
N ASN A 80 3.53 -1.00 0.75
CA ASN A 80 3.40 -1.26 2.18
C ASN A 80 1.94 -1.49 2.59
N GLN A 81 1.01 -0.64 2.13
CA GLN A 81 -0.43 -0.84 2.39
C GLN A 81 -0.95 -2.17 1.83
N ARG A 82 -0.44 -2.61 0.69
CA ARG A 82 -0.81 -3.91 0.10
C ARG A 82 -0.26 -5.07 0.92
N ILE A 83 0.97 -4.96 1.42
CA ILE A 83 1.60 -5.93 2.32
C ILE A 83 0.80 -6.04 3.63
N ASP A 84 0.39 -4.91 4.22
CA ASP A 84 -0.41 -4.90 5.46
C ASP A 84 -1.76 -5.57 5.29
N ARG A 85 -2.45 -5.33 4.16
CA ARG A 85 -3.71 -6.01 3.85
C ARG A 85 -3.52 -7.52 3.66
N LEU A 86 -2.41 -7.92 3.06
CA LEU A 86 -2.06 -9.34 2.87
C LEU A 86 -1.65 -10.01 4.18
N SER A 87 -0.97 -9.31 5.09
CA SER A 87 -0.59 -9.84 6.40
C SER A 87 -1.82 -10.02 7.31
N ILE A 88 -2.75 -9.07 7.30
CA ILE A 88 -4.00 -9.14 8.07
C ILE A 88 -4.91 -10.28 7.56
N SER A 89 -4.98 -10.48 6.24
CA SER A 89 -5.80 -11.56 5.65
C SER A 89 -5.24 -12.97 5.89
N ARG A 90 -3.92 -13.12 6.05
CA ARG A 90 -3.30 -14.42 6.42
C ARG A 90 -3.39 -14.74 7.92
N GLY A 91 -3.51 -13.73 8.79
CA GLY A 91 -3.59 -13.91 10.24
C GLY A 91 -4.99 -14.20 10.81
N ARG A 92 -6.06 -13.98 10.03
CA ARG A 92 -7.43 -14.32 10.43
C ARG A 92 -8.00 -15.39 9.51
N SER A 93 -7.62 -16.63 9.75
CA SER A 93 -8.57 -17.72 9.51
C SER A 93 -9.65 -17.57 10.58
N PRO A 94 -10.91 -17.20 10.25
CA PRO A 94 -12.01 -17.38 11.16
C PRO A 94 -12.28 -18.87 11.13
N TYR A 95 -11.46 -19.65 11.84
CA TYR A 95 -11.80 -21.02 12.15
C TYR A 95 -13.14 -20.94 12.85
N ARG A 96 -14.16 -21.37 12.11
CA ARG A 96 -15.57 -21.46 12.46
C ARG A 96 -15.71 -21.84 13.93
N ARG A 97 -15.78 -20.86 14.83
CA ARG A 97 -16.34 -21.05 16.16
C ARG A 97 -17.84 -21.08 15.97
N ASN A 98 -18.30 -22.22 15.46
CA ASN A 98 -19.66 -22.68 15.59
C ASN A 98 -19.91 -22.94 17.09
N LYS A 99 -20.01 -21.86 17.89
CA LYS A 99 -20.54 -21.91 19.25
C LYS A 99 -22.06 -21.97 19.13
N ASN A 100 -22.56 -23.06 18.57
CA ASN A 100 -23.87 -23.59 18.95
C ASN A 100 -23.77 -24.16 20.37
N SER A 101 -23.49 -23.29 21.35
CA SER A 101 -23.69 -23.61 22.76
C SER A 101 -25.18 -23.50 23.01
N ARG A 102 -25.93 -24.51 22.59
CA ARG A 102 -27.24 -24.77 23.20
C ARG A 102 -26.93 -25.20 24.64
N GLU A 103 -26.95 -24.23 25.55
CA GLU A 103 -27.12 -24.47 26.97
C GLU A 103 -28.38 -25.32 27.14
N ARG A 104 -28.19 -26.64 27.21
CA ARG A 104 -29.21 -27.52 27.75
C ARG A 104 -29.21 -27.27 29.24
N SER A 105 -30.14 -26.44 29.69
CA SER A 105 -30.49 -26.29 31.09
C SER A 105 -30.59 -27.68 31.73
N ILE A 106 -29.62 -28.01 32.59
CA ILE A 106 -29.66 -29.16 33.50
C ILE A 106 -30.63 -28.78 34.62
N SER A 107 -31.89 -28.65 34.26
CA SER A 107 -33.02 -28.54 35.19
C SER A 107 -34.06 -29.54 34.71
N ASN A 108 -33.78 -30.80 35.03
CA ASN A 108 -34.81 -31.79 35.24
C ASN A 108 -34.15 -32.97 35.91
N LYS A 109 -34.45 -33.15 37.19
CA LYS A 109 -34.27 -34.41 37.91
C LYS A 109 -34.73 -35.52 36.96
N ARG A 110 -33.79 -36.34 36.49
CA ARG A 110 -34.08 -37.38 35.51
C ARG A 110 -34.80 -38.49 36.27
N ASP A 111 -36.12 -38.48 36.18
CA ASP A 111 -36.92 -39.63 36.52
C ASP A 111 -36.57 -40.73 35.50
N PHE A 112 -35.74 -41.70 35.91
CA PHE A 112 -35.25 -42.78 35.05
C PHE A 112 -36.32 -43.85 34.79
N SER A 113 -37.53 -43.65 35.32
CA SER A 113 -38.68 -44.54 35.15
C SER A 113 -39.21 -44.56 33.71
N ILE A 114 -38.98 -43.50 32.94
CA ILE A 114 -39.51 -43.36 31.57
C ILE A 114 -38.36 -43.25 30.55
N CYS A 115 -38.42 -44.04 29.47
CA CYS A 115 -37.36 -44.06 28.46
C CYS A 115 -37.27 -42.74 27.68
N TRP A 116 -36.12 -42.49 27.05
CA TRP A 116 -35.88 -41.25 26.29
C TRP A 116 -36.92 -41.00 25.20
N PHE A 117 -37.41 -42.06 24.54
CA PHE A 117 -38.42 -41.95 23.49
C PHE A 117 -39.77 -41.50 24.04
N HIS A 118 -40.27 -42.07 25.13
CA HIS A 118 -41.49 -41.58 25.80
C HIS A 118 -41.30 -40.17 26.38
N ARG A 119 -40.11 -39.82 26.86
CA ARG A 119 -39.84 -38.44 27.30
C ARG A 119 -39.90 -37.43 26.16
N ARG A 120 -39.53 -37.83 24.94
CA ARG A 120 -39.51 -36.96 23.76
C ARG A 120 -40.85 -36.92 23.02
N PHE A 121 -41.56 -38.05 22.96
CA PHE A 121 -42.74 -38.26 22.12
C PHE A 121 -44.04 -38.55 22.90
N GLY A 122 -43.97 -38.82 24.21
CA GLY A 122 -45.12 -39.15 25.06
C GLY A 122 -45.90 -40.36 24.55
N LYS A 123 -47.23 -40.24 24.53
CA LYS A 123 -48.17 -41.26 24.00
C LYS A 123 -48.00 -41.55 22.50
N LYS A 124 -47.26 -40.71 21.75
CA LYS A 124 -46.95 -40.94 20.32
C LYS A 124 -45.65 -41.73 20.12
N CYS A 125 -45.03 -42.20 21.20
CA CYS A 125 -43.90 -43.12 21.10
C CYS A 125 -44.38 -44.41 20.44
N ARG A 126 -43.62 -44.89 19.45
CA ARG A 126 -43.88 -46.20 18.85
C ARG A 126 -43.41 -47.27 19.83
N ASP A 127 -44.20 -48.33 20.01
CA ASP A 127 -43.90 -49.39 20.98
C ASP A 127 -42.56 -50.07 20.69
N GLU A 128 -42.22 -50.26 19.42
CA GLU A 128 -40.94 -50.81 18.96
C GLU A 128 -39.71 -50.00 19.41
N LYS A 129 -39.89 -48.71 19.69
CA LYS A 129 -38.81 -47.80 20.11
C LYS A 129 -38.77 -47.62 21.63
N CYS A 130 -39.69 -48.24 22.37
CA CYS A 130 -39.65 -48.25 23.82
C CYS A 130 -38.48 -49.10 24.32
N ILE A 131 -37.67 -48.55 25.24
CA ILE A 131 -36.55 -49.27 25.85
C ILE A 131 -36.94 -49.64 27.28
N LYS A 132 -37.00 -50.95 27.59
CA LYS A 132 -37.26 -51.46 28.94
C LYS A 132 -36.01 -51.33 29.84
N PRO A 133 -36.17 -51.12 31.17
CA PRO A 133 -37.42 -50.96 31.91
C PRO A 133 -37.99 -49.54 31.76
N CYS A 134 -39.18 -49.43 31.17
CA CYS A 134 -39.93 -48.18 31.08
C CYS A 134 -41.29 -48.39 31.72
N THR A 135 -41.67 -47.52 32.65
CA THR A 135 -42.92 -47.59 33.43
C THR A 135 -44.02 -46.72 32.82
N TRP A 136 -43.89 -46.31 31.56
CA TRP A 136 -44.88 -45.47 30.89
C TRP A 136 -46.19 -46.25 30.66
N GLN A 137 -47.26 -45.83 31.32
CA GLN A 137 -48.59 -46.40 31.16
C GLN A 137 -49.23 -45.82 29.90
N GLY A 138 -49.42 -46.66 28.87
CA GLY A 138 -49.99 -46.26 27.58
C GLY A 138 -49.41 -46.96 26.35
N ASN A 139 -48.58 -47.99 26.52
CA ASN A 139 -48.12 -48.87 25.43
C ASN A 139 -49.16 -49.95 25.04
N GLU A 140 -50.37 -49.87 25.58
CA GLU A 140 -51.48 -50.76 25.23
C GLU A 140 -52.56 -49.95 24.52
N ALA A 141 -52.43 -49.78 23.21
CA ALA A 141 -53.53 -49.62 22.25
C ALA A 141 -52.99 -49.22 20.88
N SER A 142 -52.67 -50.22 20.05
CA SER A 142 -52.76 -50.19 18.57
C SER A 142 -52.44 -51.60 18.02
N LYS A 143 -53.20 -52.61 18.43
CA LYS A 143 -53.55 -53.72 17.53
C LYS A 143 -55.02 -53.48 17.18
N GLU A 144 -55.31 -53.60 15.90
CA GLU A 144 -56.60 -53.38 15.21
C GLU A 144 -57.84 -53.75 16.02
#